data_AF-A0A3C1TL37-F1
#
_entry.id   AF-A0A3C1TL37-F1
#
_cell.length_a   1.000
_cell.length_b   1.000
_cell.length_c   1.000
_cell.angle_alpha   90.00
_cell.angle_beta   90.00
_cell.angle_gamma   90.00
#
_symmetry.space_group_name_H-M   'P 1'
#
loop_
_entity.id
_entity.type
_entity.pdbx_description
1 polymer ?
#
loop_
_entity_poly.entity_id
_entity_poly.type
_entity_poly.pdbx_seq_one_letter_code
_entity_poly.pdbx_strand_id
1 'polypeptide(L)' 'MATDIHFAAQDGKMRYLINDNWLDVRISIVPITYGENIVMRLLYPKNKQLGLIDLGLSDDNLKKIKK' A
#
# COMPACT_ATOMS: atom_id res chain seq x y z
N MET A 1 12.42 -19.48 16.75
CA MET A 1 11.25 -18.58 16.72
C MET A 1 10.07 -19.43 16.33
N ALA A 2 8.97 -19.42 17.09
CA ALA A 2 7.79 -20.19 16.73
C ALA A 2 7.08 -19.48 15.56
N THR A 3 7.03 -20.13 14.40
CA THR A 3 6.30 -19.66 13.20
C THR A 3 4.84 -20.09 13.20
N ASP A 4 4.46 -20.98 14.12
CA ASP A 4 3.12 -21.51 14.29
C ASP A 4 2.32 -20.63 15.27
N ILE A 5 1.87 -19.47 14.77
CA ILE A 5 1.08 -18.50 15.51
C ILE A 5 -0.21 -18.30 14.73
N HIS A 6 -1.36 -18.58 15.35
CA HIS A 6 -2.68 -18.44 14.72
C HIS A 6 -3.68 -17.61 15.54
N PHE A 7 -3.36 -17.31 16.79
CA PHE A 7 -4.27 -16.63 17.73
C PHE A 7 -3.90 -15.17 18.01
N ALA A 8 -2.92 -14.63 17.30
CA ALA A 8 -2.49 -13.26 17.40
C ALA A 8 -2.41 -12.62 16.01
N ALA A 9 -2.63 -11.31 15.95
CA ALA A 9 -2.43 -10.57 14.71
C ALA A 9 -0.96 -10.60 14.29
N GLN A 10 -0.71 -10.74 12.99
CA GLN A 10 0.63 -10.79 12.40
C GLN A 10 0.73 -9.79 11.26
N ASP A 11 1.76 -8.96 11.29
CA ASP A 11 2.06 -8.02 10.22
C ASP A 11 3.41 -8.37 9.57
N GLY A 12 3.44 -8.32 8.25
CA GLY A 12 4.60 -8.65 7.44
C GLY A 12 4.83 -7.63 6.33
N LYS A 13 6.10 -7.47 5.96
CA LYS A 13 6.50 -6.79 4.73
C LYS A 13 7.29 -7.76 3.87
N MET A 14 6.92 -7.87 2.61
CA MET A 14 7.71 -8.58 1.61
C MET A 14 7.91 -7.71 0.37
N ARG A 15 8.96 -8.01 -0.40
CA ARG A 15 9.15 -7.47 -1.75
C ARG A 15 9.00 -8.59 -2.75
N TYR A 16 8.31 -8.30 -3.83
CA TYR A 16 8.12 -9.24 -4.93
C TYR A 16 8.53 -8.59 -6.24
N LEU A 17 9.29 -9.30 -7.07
CA LEU A 17 9.75 -8.78 -8.36
C LEU A 17 8.74 -9.15 -9.45
N ILE A 18 8.15 -8.15 -10.09
CA ILE A 18 7.22 -8.32 -11.22
C ILE A 18 7.69 -7.44 -12.37
N ASN A 19 7.92 -8.02 -13.55
CA ASN A 19 8.27 -7.26 -14.77
C ASN A 19 9.40 -6.25 -14.51
N ASP A 20 10.49 -6.69 -13.88
CA ASP A 20 11.65 -5.89 -13.49
C ASP A 20 11.38 -4.73 -12.51
N ASN A 21 10.19 -4.68 -11.91
CA ASN A 21 9.81 -3.70 -10.91
C ASN A 21 9.56 -4.37 -9.55
N TRP A 22 10.09 -3.75 -8.50
CA TRP A 22 9.81 -4.20 -7.13
C TRP A 22 8.42 -3.77 -6.71
N LEU A 23 7.60 -4.71 -6.25
CA LEU A 23 6.34 -4.46 -5.57
C LEU A 23 6.55 -4.63 -4.07
N ASP A 24 6.28 -3.59 -3.30
CA ASP A 24 6.24 -3.67 -1.84
C ASP A 24 4.87 -4.22 -1.44
N VAL A 25 4.82 -5.36 -0.78
CA VAL A 25 3.57 -5.95 -0.27
C VAL A 25 3.59 -5.88 1.24
N ARG A 26 2.54 -5.29 1.82
CA ARG A 26 2.27 -5.34 3.25
C ARG A 26 1.16 -6.34 3.49
N ILE A 27 1.40 -7.27 4.41
CA ILE A 27 0.50 -8.35 4.75
C ILE A 27 0.07 -8.12 6.20
N SER A 28 -1.22 -8.24 6.47
CA SER A 28 -1.76 -8.26 7.82
C SER A 28 -2.69 -9.45 7.94
N ILE A 29 -2.45 -10.30 8.94
CA ILE A 29 -3.22 -11.51 9.23
C ILE A 29 -3.87 -11.30 10.60
N VAL A 30 -5.20 -11.41 10.66
CA VAL A 30 -5.96 -11.20 11.89
C VAL A 30 -6.84 -12.43 12.16
N PRO A 31 -6.80 -13.01 13.37
CA PRO A 31 -7.68 -14.13 13.72
C PRO A 31 -9.15 -13.68 13.76
N ILE A 32 -10.03 -14.53 13.22
CA ILE A 32 -11.49 -14.36 13.19
C ILE A 32 -12.17 -15.62 13.73
N THR A 33 -13.49 -15.59 13.95
CA THR A 33 -14.25 -16.71 14.54
C THR A 33 -14.04 -18.05 13.84
N TYR A 34 -13.82 -18.04 12.52
CA TYR A 34 -13.66 -19.25 11.71
C TYR A 34 -12.35 -19.26 10.90
N GLY A 35 -11.22 -18.88 11.53
CA GLY A 35 -9.90 -18.94 10.91
C GLY A 35 -9.16 -17.60 10.96
N GLU A 36 -8.52 -17.22 9.86
CA GLU A 36 -7.73 -16.00 9.75
C GLU A 36 -8.16 -15.17 8.54
N ASN A 37 -8.23 -13.86 8.70
CA ASN A 37 -8.43 -12.91 7.61
C ASN A 37 -7.08 -12.36 7.18
N ILE A 38 -6.78 -12.44 5.88
CA ILE A 38 -5.52 -11.98 5.30
C ILE A 38 -5.79 -10.76 4.42
N VAL A 39 -5.20 -9.62 4.78
CA VAL A 39 -5.24 -8.40 3.99
C VAL A 39 -3.87 -8.16 3.36
N MET A 40 -3.83 -8.04 2.04
CA MET A 40 -2.63 -7.67 1.29
C MET A 40 -2.79 -6.30 0.67
N ARG A 41 -1.87 -5.38 1.01
CA ARG A 41 -1.76 -4.07 0.38
C ARG A 41 -0.57 -4.06 -0.56
N LEU A 42 -0.88 -3.90 -1.84
CA LEU A 42 0.11 -3.78 -2.90
C LEU A 42 0.53 -2.31 -3.02
N LEU A 43 1.79 -2.02 -2.75
CA LEU A 43 2.40 -0.70 -2.91
C LEU A 43 3.35 -0.77 -4.09
N TYR A 44 2.87 -0.26 -5.23
CA TYR A 44 3.74 -0.06 -6.39
C TYR A 44 4.58 1.21 -6.14
N PRO A 45 5.92 1.13 -6.10
CA PRO A 45 6.78 2.29 -5.97
C PRO A 45 6.78 3.06 -7.30
N LYS A 46 5.68 3.74 -7.60
CA LYS A 46 5.65 4.79 -8.62
C LYS A 46 6.19 6.04 -7.93
N ASN A 47 7.50 6.27 -8.05
CA ASN A 47 8.10 7.58 -7.75
C ASN A 47 7.68 8.60 -8.83
N LYS A 48 6.38 8.76 -9.09
CA LYS A 48 5.90 9.88 -9.89
C LYS A 48 5.77 11.05 -8.92
N GLN A 49 6.71 11.98 -8.97
CA GLN A 49 6.48 13.31 -8.39
C GLN A 49 5.25 13.88 -9.09
N LEU A 50 4.15 14.00 -8.36
CA LEU A 50 2.95 14.66 -8.85
C LEU A 50 3.18 16.16 -8.71
N GLY A 51 3.13 16.88 -9.82
CA GLY A 51 3.04 18.34 -9.79
C GLY A 51 1.62 18.77 -9.44
N LEU A 52 1.44 20.05 -9.08
CA LEU A 52 0.13 20.62 -8.76
C LEU A 52 -0.89 20.42 -9.90
N ILE A 53 -0.42 20.38 -11.15
CA ILE A 53 -1.24 20.16 -12.35
C ILE A 53 -1.68 18.70 -12.47
N ASP A 54 -0.87 17.74 -12.02
CA ASP A 54 -1.20 16.31 -12.09
C ASP A 54 -2.27 15.89 -11.07
N LEU A 55 -2.63 16.77 -10.12
CA LEU A 55 -3.60 16.50 -9.07
C LEU A 55 -5.07 16.56 -9.55
N GLY A 56 -5.30 16.92 -10.82
CA GLY A 56 -6.65 17.00 -11.38
C GLY A 56 -7.46 18.21 -10.91
N LEU A 57 -6.79 19.29 -10.50
CA LEU A 57 -7.44 20.55 -10.15
C LEU A 57 -8.02 21.22 -11.40
N SER A 58 -9.19 21.84 -11.26
CA SER A 58 -9.72 22.74 -12.29
C SER A 58 -8.84 23.99 -12.42
N ASP A 59 -8.85 24.62 -13.59
CA ASP A 59 -8.03 25.80 -13.87
C ASP A 59 -8.30 26.97 -12.90
N ASP A 60 -9.54 27.14 -12.46
CA ASP A 60 -9.93 28.16 -11.49
C ASP A 60 -9.28 27.92 -10.12
N ASN A 61 -9.29 26.67 -9.64
CA ASN A 61 -8.67 26.30 -8.37
C ASN A 61 -7.14 26.36 -8.45
N LEU A 62 -6.56 26.00 -9.60
CA LEU A 62 -5.12 26.10 -9.82
C LEU A 62 -4.63 27.56 -9.75
N LYS A 63 -5.40 28.51 -10.30
CA LYS A 63 -5.09 29.95 -10.24
C LYS A 63 -5.17 30.51 -8.82
N LYS A 64 -6.08 30.03 -7.99
CA LYS A 64 -6.20 30.43 -6.58
C LYS A 64 -5.01 30.00 -5.73
N ILE A 65 -4.45 28.81 -6.01
CA ILE A 65 -3.35 28.23 -5.22
C ILE A 65 -1.98 28.76 -5.66
N LYS A 66 -1.83 29.20 -6.92
CA LYS A 66 -0.57 29.75 -7.46
C LYS A 66 -0.32 31.24 -7.11
N LYS A 67 -1.17 31.84 -6.30
CA LYS A 67 -1.12 33.27 -5.93
C LYS A 67 -0.42 33.45 -4.59
#